data_AF-A0A850REP0-F1
#
_entry.id   AF-A0A850REP0-F1
#
_cell.length_a   1.000
_cell.length_b   1.000
_cell.length_c   1.000
_cell.angle_alpha   90.00
_cell.angle_beta   90.00
_cell.angle_gamma   90.00
#
_symmetry.space_group_name_H-M   'P 1'
#
loop_
_entity.id
_entity.type
_entity.pdbx_description
1 polymer ?
#
loop_
_entity_poly.entity_id
_entity_poly.type
_entity_poly.pdbx_seq_one_letter_code
_entity_poly.pdbx_strand_id
1 'polypeptide(L)'
;MKYAWIDKQRRAFPLPILCDALSVSQSGFRAWQAGGTPDRKRLTDAQALVLIRTIHQEVRQAYGARRIHAELRGRGHLIGLPRIARLMRENGLRARHKRR
;
A
#
# COMPACT_ATOMS: atom_id res chain seq x y z
N MET A 1 -2.57 23.28 -15.56
CA MET A 1 -3.11 22.02 -14.98
C MET A 1 -4.61 22.14 -14.75
N LYS A 2 -5.44 21.31 -15.40
CA LYS A 2 -6.92 21.38 -15.32
C LYS A 2 -7.45 21.20 -13.89
N TYR A 3 -6.93 20.24 -13.14
CA TYR A 3 -7.39 19.97 -11.77
C TYR A 3 -7.06 21.07 -10.76
N ALA A 4 -5.93 21.77 -10.93
CA ALA A 4 -5.57 22.92 -10.09
C ALA A 4 -6.52 24.12 -10.28
N TRP A 5 -7.11 24.26 -11.46
CA TRP A 5 -8.12 25.27 -11.73
C TRP A 5 -9.47 24.89 -11.10
N ILE A 6 -9.86 23.61 -11.17
CA ILE A 6 -11.06 23.08 -10.52
C ILE A 6 -11.02 23.31 -9.00
N ASP A 7 -9.86 23.09 -8.36
CA ASP A 7 -9.70 23.28 -6.91
C ASP A 7 -9.92 24.75 -6.48
N LYS A 8 -9.47 25.72 -7.28
CA LYS A 8 -9.71 27.14 -7.04
C LYS A 8 -11.18 27.53 -7.20
N GLN A 9 -11.88 26.95 -8.18
CA GLN A 9 -13.27 27.30 -8.52
C GLN A 9 -14.33 26.50 -7.77
N ARG A 10 -13.95 25.39 -7.10
CA ARG A 10 -14.83 24.53 -6.28
C ARG A 10 -15.64 25.28 -5.22
N ARG A 11 -15.15 26.42 -4.74
CA ARG A 11 -15.86 27.24 -3.73
C ARG A 11 -17.04 28.00 -4.31
N ALA A 12 -16.99 28.32 -5.60
CA ALA A 12 -18.04 29.06 -6.31
C ALA A 12 -18.98 28.14 -7.09
N PHE A 13 -18.50 26.98 -7.57
CA PHE A 13 -19.27 26.09 -8.43
C PHE A 13 -19.21 24.61 -8.00
N PRO A 14 -20.32 23.85 -8.19
CA PRO A 14 -20.34 22.41 -7.96
C PRO A 14 -19.30 21.64 -8.79
N LEU A 15 -18.63 20.68 -8.16
CA LEU A 15 -17.61 19.83 -8.80
C LEU A 15 -18.07 19.13 -10.10
N PRO A 16 -19.31 18.59 -10.21
CA PRO A 16 -19.76 17.95 -11.45
C PRO A 16 -19.74 18.90 -12.66
N ILE A 17 -20.14 20.16 -12.47
CA ILE A 17 -20.15 21.18 -13.53
C ILE A 17 -18.73 21.52 -13.97
N LEU A 18 -17.81 21.69 -13.02
CA LEU A 18 -16.41 21.98 -13.31
C LEU A 18 -15.70 20.80 -14.01
N CYS A 19 -16.05 19.57 -13.64
CA CYS A 19 -15.54 18.35 -14.28
C CYS A 19 -16.06 18.20 -15.72
N ASP A 20 -17.33 18.47 -15.95
CA ASP A 20 -17.97 18.40 -17.26
C ASP A 20 -17.40 19.46 -18.22
N ALA A 21 -17.32 20.72 -17.76
CA ALA A 21 -16.78 21.84 -18.54
C ALA A 21 -15.33 21.65 -19.00
N LEU A 22 -14.54 20.86 -18.28
CA LEU A 22 -13.13 20.57 -18.61
C LEU A 22 -12.92 19.17 -19.20
N SER A 23 -13.99 18.41 -19.40
CA SER A 23 -14.01 17.01 -19.84
C SER A 23 -13.08 16.12 -19.02
N VAL A 24 -13.13 16.23 -17.69
CA VAL A 24 -12.36 15.41 -16.76
C VAL A 24 -13.26 14.62 -15.83
N SER A 25 -12.81 13.43 -15.40
CA SER A 25 -13.59 12.62 -14.47
C SER A 25 -13.47 13.13 -13.03
N GLN A 26 -14.57 13.03 -12.28
CA GLN A 26 -14.57 13.32 -10.83
C GLN A 26 -13.60 12.40 -10.07
N SER A 27 -13.44 11.15 -10.53
CA SER A 27 -12.48 10.20 -9.98
C SER A 27 -11.04 10.65 -10.24
N GLY A 28 -10.74 11.20 -11.42
CA GLY A 28 -9.44 11.80 -11.75
C GLY A 28 -9.13 13.03 -10.91
N PHE A 29 -10.11 13.91 -10.69
CA PHE A 29 -9.96 15.05 -9.77
C PHE A 29 -9.72 14.59 -8.33
N ARG A 30 -10.47 13.60 -7.83
CA ARG A 30 -10.26 13.05 -6.47
C ARG A 30 -8.89 12.39 -6.33
N ALA A 31 -8.40 11.68 -7.35
CA ALA A 31 -7.06 11.11 -7.37
C ALA A 31 -5.98 12.19 -7.35
N TRP A 32 -6.19 13.27 -8.11
CA TRP A 32 -5.31 14.44 -8.09
C TRP A 32 -5.34 15.17 -6.74
N GLN A 33 -6.53 15.43 -6.18
CA GLN A 33 -6.71 16.08 -4.87
C GLN A 33 -6.13 15.23 -3.73
N ALA A 34 -6.21 13.91 -3.85
CA ALA A 34 -5.61 12.97 -2.90
C ALA A 34 -4.07 12.95 -2.94
N GLY A 35 -3.46 13.76 -3.81
CA GLY A 35 -2.03 14.03 -3.83
C GLY A 35 -1.34 13.74 -5.15
N GLY A 36 -2.04 13.41 -6.25
CA GLY A 36 -1.48 13.34 -7.62
C GLY A 36 -0.34 12.35 -7.87
N THR A 37 0.17 11.73 -6.81
CA THR A 37 1.20 10.70 -6.79
C THR A 37 0.55 9.49 -6.12
N PRO A 38 0.60 8.29 -6.71
CA PRO A 38 0.16 7.05 -6.07
C PRO A 38 1.00 6.67 -4.81
N ASP A 39 1.73 7.62 -4.23
CA ASP A 39 2.70 7.45 -3.16
C ASP A 39 2.10 7.75 -1.77
N ARG A 40 0.87 7.27 -1.52
CA ARG A 40 0.40 7.12 -0.14
C ARG A 40 1.13 5.95 0.50
N LYS A 41 2.39 6.17 0.91
CA LYS A 41 3.13 5.40 1.94
C LYS A 41 2.97 3.88 1.84
N ARG A 42 2.79 3.32 0.65
CA ARG A 42 2.78 1.87 0.48
C ARG A 42 4.24 1.48 0.49
N LEU A 43 4.67 0.83 1.57
CA LEU A 43 5.97 0.16 1.62
C LEU A 43 6.18 -0.54 0.28
N THR A 44 7.28 -0.24 -0.40
CA THR A 44 7.64 -0.94 -1.64
C THR A 44 7.83 -2.42 -1.36
N ASP A 45 7.77 -3.26 -2.38
CA ASP A 45 8.01 -4.70 -2.20
C ASP A 45 9.39 -4.96 -1.55
N ALA A 46 10.39 -4.15 -1.90
CA ALA A 46 11.71 -4.19 -1.28
C ALA A 46 11.66 -3.85 0.22
N GLN A 47 10.98 -2.77 0.61
CA GLN A 47 10.86 -2.39 2.02
C GLN A 47 10.05 -3.44 2.82
N ALA A 48 8.95 -3.93 2.26
CA ALA A 48 8.16 -4.99 2.86
C ALA A 48 8.98 -6.28 3.05
N LEU A 49 9.80 -6.63 2.07
CA LEU A 49 10.68 -7.80 2.13
C LEU A 49 11.73 -7.67 3.24
N VAL A 50 12.34 -6.49 3.43
CA VAL A 50 13.27 -6.24 4.53
C VAL A 50 12.59 -6.53 5.87
N LEU A 51 11.40 -5.95 6.11
CA LEU A 51 10.65 -6.18 7.35
C LEU A 51 10.30 -7.66 7.57
N ILE A 52 9.85 -8.34 6.50
CA ILE A 52 9.55 -9.78 6.54
C ILE A 52 10.80 -10.58 6.92
N ARG A 53 11.97 -10.27 6.34
CA ARG A 53 13.24 -10.95 6.63
C ARG A 53 13.70 -10.71 8.06
N THR A 54 13.61 -9.48 8.54
CA THR A 54 13.96 -9.12 9.93
C THR A 54 13.15 -9.94 10.92
N ILE A 55 11.81 -9.93 10.78
CA ILE A 55 10.92 -10.73 11.64
C ILE A 55 11.24 -12.22 11.51
N HIS A 56 11.45 -12.71 10.28
CA HIS A 56 11.73 -14.12 10.02
C HIS A 56 13.04 -14.58 10.67
N GLN A 57 14.06 -13.72 10.75
CA GLN A 57 15.31 -14.00 11.45
C GLN A 57 15.16 -13.91 12.97
N GLU A 58 14.48 -12.90 13.49
CA GLU A 58 14.20 -12.73 14.92
C GLU A 58 13.53 -13.98 15.53
N VAL A 59 12.58 -14.56 14.80
CA VAL A 59 11.82 -15.75 15.24
C VAL A 59 12.48 -17.07 14.81
N ARG A 60 13.76 -17.04 14.42
CA ARG A 60 14.54 -18.21 13.97
C ARG A 60 13.81 -19.06 12.92
N GLN A 61 13.18 -18.37 11.96
CA GLN A 61 12.42 -18.97 10.85
C GLN A 61 11.20 -19.77 11.29
N ALA A 62 10.72 -19.68 12.54
CA ALA A 62 9.57 -20.45 13.01
C ALA A 62 8.24 -20.00 12.38
N TYR A 63 8.17 -18.77 11.85
CA TYR A 63 6.91 -18.17 11.40
C TYR A 63 6.74 -18.23 9.89
N GLY A 64 5.54 -18.64 9.47
CA GLY A 64 5.06 -18.54 8.09
C GLY A 64 4.27 -17.24 7.85
N ALA A 65 3.77 -17.07 6.63
CA ALA A 65 3.12 -15.83 6.17
C ALA A 65 2.01 -15.30 7.08
N ARG A 66 1.16 -16.17 7.64
CA ARG A 66 0.09 -15.78 8.56
C ARG A 66 0.60 -15.15 9.86
N ARG A 67 1.65 -15.73 10.45
CA ARG A 67 2.24 -15.23 11.70
C ARG A 67 3.05 -13.95 11.47
N ILE A 68 3.79 -13.89 10.35
CA ILE A 68 4.48 -12.65 9.94
C ILE A 68 3.48 -11.52 9.68
N HIS A 69 2.32 -11.81 9.08
CA HIS A 69 1.26 -10.81 8.89
C HIS A 69 0.72 -10.26 10.22
N ALA A 70 0.50 -11.12 11.22
CA ALA A 70 0.08 -10.70 12.55
C ALA A 70 1.12 -9.80 13.22
N GLU A 71 2.40 -10.18 13.14
CA GLU A 71 3.52 -9.42 13.69
C GLU A 71 3.66 -8.04 13.02
N LEU A 72 3.63 -8.00 11.68
CA LEU A 72 3.68 -6.74 10.93
C LEU A 72 2.52 -5.81 11.30
N ARG A 73 1.31 -6.36 11.49
CA ARG A 73 0.15 -5.59 11.94
C ARG A 73 0.34 -5.04 13.35
N GLY A 74 0.91 -5.84 14.27
CA GLY A 74 1.27 -5.40 15.62
C GLY A 74 2.31 -4.27 15.63
N ARG A 75 3.24 -4.29 14.67
CA ARG A 75 4.25 -3.23 14.46
C ARG A 75 3.73 -2.01 13.67
N GLY A 76 2.44 -1.96 13.34
CA GLY A 76 1.81 -0.85 12.62
C GLY A 76 2.01 -0.86 11.09
N HIS A 77 2.55 -1.94 10.53
CA HIS A 77 2.71 -2.11 9.09
C HIS A 77 1.52 -2.84 8.47
N LEU A 78 0.70 -2.09 7.72
CA LEU A 78 -0.46 -2.63 7.01
C LEU A 78 -0.05 -3.21 5.65
N ILE A 79 0.45 -4.45 5.66
CA ILE A 79 0.78 -5.22 4.45
C ILE A 79 -0.22 -6.37 4.31
N GLY A 80 -0.86 -6.51 3.16
CA GLY A 80 -1.84 -7.58 2.93
C GLY A 80 -1.21 -8.97 2.95
N LEU A 81 -1.90 -9.95 3.53
CA LEU A 81 -1.45 -11.36 3.59
C LEU A 81 -1.07 -11.95 2.22
N PRO A 82 -1.81 -11.73 1.11
CA PRO A 82 -1.40 -12.23 -0.21
C PRO A 82 -0.05 -11.68 -0.67
N ARG A 83 0.22 -10.40 -0.36
CA ARG A 83 1.48 -9.74 -0.69
C ARG A 83 2.64 -10.34 0.11
N ILE A 84 2.45 -10.58 1.40
CA ILE A 84 3.45 -11.24 2.25
C ILE A 84 3.73 -12.67 1.76
N ALA A 85 2.67 -13.45 1.50
CA ALA A 85 2.80 -14.82 1.01
C ALA A 85 3.55 -14.88 -0.33
N ARG A 86 3.25 -13.96 -1.25
CA ARG A 86 3.96 -13.83 -2.52
C ARG A 86 5.44 -13.52 -2.30
N LEU A 87 5.76 -12.49 -1.51
CA LEU A 87 7.15 -12.09 -1.22
C LEU A 87 7.95 -13.19 -0.54
N MET A 88 7.35 -13.91 0.41
CA MET A 88 7.99 -15.06 1.06
C MET A 88 8.26 -16.19 0.07
N ARG A 89 7.31 -16.51 -0.81
CA ARG A 89 7.47 -17.57 -1.82
C ARG A 89 8.58 -17.22 -2.82
N GLU A 90 8.57 -16.00 -3.36
CA GLU A 90 9.57 -15.51 -4.30
C GLU A 90 10.98 -15.49 -3.70
N ASN A 91 11.10 -15.30 -2.39
CA ASN A 91 12.39 -15.21 -1.69
C ASN A 91 12.77 -16.49 -0.92
N GLY A 92 12.06 -17.61 -1.12
CA GLY A 92 12.37 -18.88 -0.47
C GLY A 92 12.21 -18.88 1.06
N LEU A 93 11.52 -17.88 1.64
CA LEU A 93 11.30 -17.78 3.08
C LEU A 93 10.21 -18.76 3.48
N ARG A 94 10.59 -19.82 4.19
CA ARG A 94 9.67 -20.88 4.64
C ARG A 94 9.78 -21.06 6.14
N ALA A 95 8.64 -21.34 6.77
CA ALA A 95 8.64 -21.69 8.18
C ALA A 95 9.43 -22.99 8.38
N ARG A 96 10.49 -22.94 9.16
CA ARG A 96 11.28 -24.12 9.52
C ARG A 96 10.55 -24.84 10.64
N HIS A 97 9.88 -25.94 10.31
CA HIS A 97 9.43 -26.88 11.33
C HIS A 97 10.64 -27.56 11.95
N LYS A 98 10.70 -27.58 13.29
CA LYS A 98 11.68 -28.40 14.00
C LYS A 98 11.39 -29.85 13.61
N ARG A 99 12.24 -30.45 12.78
CA ARG A 99 12.22 -31.91 12.59
C ARG A 99 12.52 -32.52 13.95
N ARG A 100 11.58 -33.35 14.41
CA ARG A 100 11.69 -34.10 15.67
C ARG A 100 12.64 -35.27 15.48
#